data_AF-A0AAD7MGG9-F1
#
_entry.id   AF-A0AAD7MGG9-F1
#
_cell.length_a   1.000
_cell.length_b   1.000
_cell.length_c   1.000
_cell.angle_alpha   90.00
_cell.angle_beta   90.00
_cell.angle_gamma   90.00
#
_symmetry.space_group_name_H-M   'P 1'
#
loop_
_entity.id
_entity.type
_entity.pdbx_description
1 polymer ?
#
loop_
_entity_poly.entity_id
_entity_poly.type
_entity_poly.pdbx_seq_one_letter_code
_entity_poly.pdbx_strand_id
1 'polypeptide(L)'
;TVAKSRHYLAGTFSLPRKPAWFALGRLNVKPTDIFLPDFFLWDPISLLGGAAGIVCPDCNSHHLTRDGVVERPRRVVDVDACFWILGYTYACLRFRFRSWDQRVLRRLPLPLAAEFPAHLTWRSGLSTRAFGVVRSCFQHGMGAEEVADLFRMQHLRRYDEIRLQYLRTKVKQMSLPGKTY
;
A
#
# COMPACT_ATOMS: atom_id res chain seq x y z
N THR A 1 -12.81 20.50 11.58
CA THR A 1 -13.14 19.50 10.53
C THR A 1 -11.85 18.94 9.98
N VAL A 2 -11.57 17.64 10.17
CA VAL A 2 -10.36 17.02 9.61
C VAL A 2 -10.51 16.97 8.09
N ALA A 3 -9.62 17.64 7.34
CA ALA A 3 -9.67 17.63 5.89
C ALA A 3 -9.50 16.19 5.36
N LYS A 4 -10.47 15.73 4.57
CA LYS A 4 -10.39 14.43 3.90
C LYS A 4 -9.35 14.49 2.79
N SER A 5 -8.57 13.41 2.66
CA SER A 5 -7.68 13.26 1.51
C SER A 5 -8.49 13.26 0.22
N ARG A 6 -7.97 13.91 -0.84
CA ARG A 6 -8.57 13.87 -2.20
C ARG A 6 -8.81 12.44 -2.70
N HIS A 7 -8.01 11.48 -2.23
CA HIS A 7 -8.11 10.08 -2.58
C HIS A 7 -9.38 9.44 -2.01
N TYR A 8 -9.73 9.77 -0.77
CA TYR A 8 -10.97 9.30 -0.15
C TYR A 8 -12.21 9.94 -0.76
N LEU A 9 -12.12 11.19 -1.22
CA LEU A 9 -13.19 11.82 -1.99
C LEU A 9 -13.41 11.13 -3.33
N ALA A 10 -12.35 10.58 -3.94
CA ALA A 10 -12.43 9.74 -5.14
C ALA A 10 -12.80 8.28 -4.85
N GLY A 11 -13.11 7.92 -3.59
CA GLY A 11 -13.54 6.57 -3.22
C GLY A 11 -12.42 5.52 -3.23
N THR A 12 -11.15 5.92 -3.10
CA THR A 12 -10.02 4.98 -3.10
C THR A 12 -9.03 5.23 -1.98
N PHE A 13 -8.51 4.15 -1.39
CA PHE A 13 -7.42 4.21 -0.41
C PHE A 13 -6.03 4.25 -1.06
N SER A 14 -5.91 3.73 -2.29
CA SER A 14 -4.64 3.66 -3.01
C SER A 14 -4.35 4.96 -3.72
N LEU A 15 -3.10 5.41 -3.67
CA LEU A 15 -2.66 6.53 -4.48
C LEU A 15 -2.75 6.13 -5.96
N PRO A 16 -3.20 7.03 -6.84
CA PRO A 16 -3.38 6.74 -8.24
C PRO A 16 -2.03 6.47 -8.88
N ARG A 17 -1.82 5.23 -9.31
CA ARG A 17 -0.74 4.86 -10.22
C ARG A 17 -1.28 4.82 -11.64
N LYS A 18 -0.54 5.41 -12.57
CA LYS A 18 -0.87 5.25 -13.99
C LYS A 18 -0.59 3.82 -14.43
N PRO A 19 -1.57 3.14 -15.04
CA PRO A 19 -1.32 1.86 -15.69
C PRO A 19 -0.16 1.96 -16.70
N ALA A 20 0.57 0.87 -16.88
CA ALA A 20 1.77 0.82 -17.73
C ALA A 20 1.50 1.37 -19.14
N TRP A 21 0.34 1.03 -19.73
CA TRP A 21 -0.10 1.55 -21.02
C TRP A 21 -0.04 3.08 -21.11
N PHE A 22 -0.65 3.80 -20.16
CA PHE A 22 -0.69 5.26 -20.16
C PHE A 22 0.67 5.88 -19.82
N ALA A 23 1.48 5.21 -19.00
CA ALA A 23 2.85 5.66 -18.72
C ALA A 23 3.75 5.53 -19.96
N LEU A 24 3.61 4.42 -20.70
CA LEU A 24 4.37 4.10 -21.90
C LEU A 24 3.97 4.93 -23.13
N GLY A 25 2.75 5.45 -23.16
CA GLY A 25 2.28 6.34 -24.25
C GLY A 25 2.96 7.71 -24.30
N ARG A 26 3.81 8.05 -23.33
CA ARG A 26 4.54 9.33 -23.28
C ARG A 26 5.78 9.30 -24.16
N LEU A 27 6.10 10.44 -24.77
CA LEU A 27 7.42 10.66 -25.37
C LEU A 27 8.47 10.73 -24.25
N ASN A 28 9.65 10.13 -24.46
CA ASN A 28 10.75 10.10 -23.49
C ASN A 28 10.44 9.45 -22.13
N VAL A 29 9.73 8.32 -22.14
CA VAL A 29 9.42 7.54 -20.93
C VAL A 29 10.68 7.25 -20.12
N LYS A 30 10.66 7.47 -18.81
CA LYS A 30 11.77 7.13 -17.90
C LYS A 30 11.41 5.88 -17.09
N PRO A 31 12.39 5.11 -16.58
CA PRO A 31 12.11 3.99 -15.68
C PRO A 31 11.25 4.41 -14.47
N THR A 32 11.48 5.62 -13.95
CA THR A 32 10.71 6.20 -12.84
C THR A 32 9.24 6.47 -13.17
N ASP A 33 8.80 6.40 -14.43
CA ASP A 33 7.37 6.54 -14.76
C ASP A 33 6.59 5.22 -14.57
N ILE A 34 7.29 4.09 -14.51
CA ILE A 34 6.67 2.76 -14.59
C ILE A 34 6.96 1.92 -13.36
N PHE A 35 8.21 1.97 -12.86
CA PHE A 35 8.69 1.12 -11.78
C PHE A 35 8.48 1.72 -10.37
N LEU A 36 7.67 2.78 -10.25
CA LEU A 36 7.31 3.31 -8.94
C LEU A 36 6.48 2.30 -8.14
N PRO A 37 6.71 2.21 -6.82
CA PRO A 37 5.93 1.34 -5.97
C PRO A 37 4.52 1.90 -5.76
N ASP A 38 3.60 1.01 -5.40
CA ASP A 38 2.24 1.39 -5.04
C ASP A 38 2.19 1.90 -3.60
N PHE A 39 1.31 2.87 -3.33
CA PHE A 39 1.12 3.45 -2.00
C PHE A 39 -0.35 3.34 -1.59
N PHE A 40 -0.58 2.86 -0.38
CA PHE A 40 -1.88 2.75 0.26
C PHE A 40 -1.96 3.75 1.41
N LEU A 41 -2.90 4.69 1.35
CA LEU A 41 -3.10 5.70 2.38
C LEU A 41 -4.12 5.23 3.40
N TRP A 42 -3.71 5.15 4.66
CA TRP A 42 -4.55 4.73 5.78
C TRP A 42 -4.73 5.83 6.82
N ASP A 43 -5.95 6.38 6.87
CA ASP A 43 -6.38 7.36 7.85
C ASP A 43 -7.87 7.23 8.16
N PRO A 44 -8.25 6.24 8.98
CA PRO A 44 -9.65 6.03 9.36
C PRO A 44 -10.28 7.22 10.11
N ILE A 45 -9.51 8.03 10.83
CA ILE A 45 -10.05 9.20 11.56
C ILE A 45 -10.70 10.21 10.61
N SER A 46 -10.11 10.49 9.44
CA SER A 46 -10.75 11.41 8.47
C SER A 46 -12.02 10.85 7.84
N LEU A 47 -12.22 9.52 7.89
CA LEU A 47 -13.41 8.87 7.34
C LEU A 47 -14.58 8.87 8.33
N LEU A 48 -14.31 8.66 9.62
CA LEU A 48 -15.35 8.48 10.64
C LEU A 48 -15.99 9.79 11.15
N GLY A 49 -15.38 10.95 10.94
CA GLY A 49 -15.97 12.25 11.31
C GLY A 49 -16.08 12.49 12.82
N GLY A 50 -16.23 13.75 13.22
CA GLY A 50 -15.99 14.22 14.61
C GLY A 50 -16.84 13.60 15.73
N ALA A 51 -18.05 13.10 15.44
CA ALA A 51 -18.94 12.53 16.46
C ALA A 51 -18.77 11.01 16.68
N ALA A 52 -18.25 10.28 15.69
CA ALA A 52 -17.99 8.83 15.77
C ALA A 52 -16.49 8.50 15.88
N GLY A 53 -15.69 9.50 16.28
CA GLY A 53 -14.23 9.40 16.32
C GLY A 53 -13.74 8.19 17.13
N ILE A 54 -12.54 7.71 16.81
CA ILE A 54 -11.99 6.51 17.44
C ILE A 54 -11.67 6.79 18.92
N VAL A 55 -12.30 6.06 19.84
CA VAL A 55 -11.97 6.14 21.27
C VAL A 55 -10.60 5.50 21.51
N CYS A 56 -9.78 6.15 22.32
CA CYS A 56 -8.46 5.66 22.70
C CYS A 56 -8.55 4.26 23.32
N PRO A 57 -7.82 3.27 22.79
CA PRO A 57 -7.96 1.89 23.23
C PRO A 57 -7.43 1.63 24.65
N ASP A 58 -6.49 2.47 25.13
CA ASP A 58 -5.85 2.27 26.42
C ASP A 58 -6.53 3.08 27.55
N CYS A 59 -7.02 4.30 27.27
CA CYS A 59 -7.69 5.11 28.30
C CYS A 59 -9.22 5.01 28.29
N ASN A 60 -9.84 4.52 27.21
CA ASN A 60 -11.29 4.36 27.02
C ASN A 60 -12.18 5.60 27.20
N SER A 61 -11.63 6.76 27.55
CA SER A 61 -12.42 7.96 27.87
C SER A 61 -12.26 9.11 26.86
N HIS A 62 -11.17 9.12 26.10
CA HIS A 62 -10.87 10.22 25.18
C HIS A 62 -10.82 9.74 23.74
N HIS A 63 -11.25 10.58 22.81
CA HIS A 63 -11.09 10.32 21.39
C HIS A 63 -9.66 10.58 20.94
N LEU A 64 -9.18 9.75 20.03
CA LEU A 64 -7.92 9.95 19.33
C LEU A 64 -8.03 11.12 18.37
N THR A 65 -7.02 11.99 18.40
CA THR A 65 -6.84 13.07 17.43
C THR A 65 -5.62 12.79 16.57
N ARG A 66 -5.56 13.41 15.38
CA ARG A 66 -4.39 13.31 14.51
C ARG A 66 -3.27 14.18 15.10
N ASP A 67 -2.14 13.55 15.40
CA ASP A 67 -0.94 14.18 15.95
C ASP A 67 0.06 14.53 14.83
N GLY A 68 0.16 13.67 13.81
CA GLY A 68 1.10 13.86 12.72
C GLY A 68 1.05 12.77 11.65
N VAL A 69 2.03 12.79 10.75
CA VAL A 69 2.24 11.76 9.71
C VAL A 69 3.30 10.78 10.21
N VAL A 70 3.12 9.48 9.96
CA VAL A 70 4.16 8.50 10.30
C VAL A 70 5.37 8.73 9.40
N GLU A 71 6.54 8.96 10.01
CA GLU A 71 7.79 9.27 9.31
C GLU A 71 8.22 8.19 8.31
N ARG A 72 8.00 6.92 8.65
CA ARG A 72 8.45 5.77 7.86
C ARG A 72 7.25 4.97 7.35
N PRO A 73 6.99 5.01 6.04
CA PRO A 73 6.03 4.12 5.40
C PRO A 73 6.35 2.65 5.67
N ARG A 74 5.32 1.81 5.74
CA ARG A 74 5.49 0.37 5.99
C ARG A 74 5.44 -0.40 4.68
N ARG A 75 6.53 -1.09 4.35
CA ARG A 75 6.55 -2.02 3.22
C ARG A 75 5.67 -3.22 3.51
N VAL A 76 4.87 -3.60 2.53
CA VAL A 76 4.04 -4.80 2.52
C VAL A 76 4.38 -5.61 1.28
N VAL A 77 4.64 -6.90 1.48
CA VAL A 77 4.84 -7.86 0.41
C VAL A 77 3.49 -8.43 0.01
N ASP A 78 3.11 -8.23 -1.26
CA ASP A 78 2.00 -8.92 -1.91
C ASP A 78 2.53 -10.07 -2.78
N VAL A 79 1.64 -10.79 -3.45
CA VAL A 79 1.97 -11.97 -4.26
C VAL A 79 2.93 -11.64 -5.40
N ASP A 80 2.68 -10.57 -6.16
CA ASP A 80 3.42 -10.22 -7.38
C ASP A 80 4.12 -8.85 -7.32
N ALA A 81 3.89 -8.07 -6.26
CA ALA A 81 4.53 -6.77 -6.05
C ALA A 81 4.65 -6.43 -4.56
N CYS A 82 5.42 -5.38 -4.26
CA CYS A 82 5.39 -4.73 -2.96
C CYS A 82 4.64 -3.41 -3.05
N PHE A 83 3.94 -3.04 -1.98
CA PHE A 83 3.37 -1.71 -1.81
C PHE A 83 3.74 -1.14 -0.44
N TRP A 84 3.48 0.15 -0.26
CA TRP A 84 3.80 0.87 0.97
C TRP A 84 2.55 1.44 1.60
N ILE A 85 2.41 1.28 2.92
CA ILE A 85 1.35 1.92 3.69
C ILE A 85 1.86 3.26 4.20
N LEU A 86 1.14 4.31 3.82
CA LEU A 86 1.25 5.66 4.37
C LEU A 86 0.17 5.81 5.43
N GLY A 87 0.50 6.42 6.56
CA GLY A 87 -0.48 6.57 7.63
C GLY A 87 -0.08 7.65 8.61
N TYR A 88 -0.92 7.81 9.62
CA TYR A 88 -0.84 8.91 10.57
C TYR A 88 -0.54 8.42 11.98
N THR A 89 0.05 9.31 12.78
CA THR A 89 0.15 9.15 14.22
C THR A 89 -1.08 9.76 14.86
N TYR A 90 -1.66 9.00 15.78
CA TYR A 90 -2.83 9.39 16.55
C TYR A 90 -2.40 9.56 18.00
N ALA A 91 -2.95 10.56 18.67
CA ALA A 91 -2.66 10.82 20.07
C ALA A 91 -3.95 11.00 20.87
N CYS A 92 -3.85 10.57 22.12
CA CYS A 92 -4.66 11.01 23.23
C CYS A 92 -3.73 11.82 24.17
N LEU A 93 -4.29 12.49 25.17
CA LEU A 93 -3.54 13.20 26.22
C LEU A 93 -2.33 12.43 26.80
N ARG A 94 -2.36 11.09 26.83
CA ARG A 94 -1.32 10.25 27.45
C ARG A 94 -0.66 9.24 26.52
N PHE A 95 -1.30 8.88 25.40
CA PHE A 95 -0.90 7.74 24.59
C PHE A 95 -0.81 8.12 23.12
N ARG A 96 0.16 7.54 22.43
CA ARG A 96 0.34 7.68 20.98
C ARG A 96 0.19 6.33 20.30
N PHE A 97 -0.49 6.34 19.17
CA PHE A 97 -0.76 5.16 18.36
C PHE A 97 -0.43 5.45 16.90
N ARG A 98 -0.20 4.40 16.13
CA ARG A 98 -0.21 4.49 14.67
C ARG A 98 -1.61 4.16 14.16
N SER A 99 -1.99 4.75 13.04
CA SER A 99 -3.28 4.51 12.37
C SER A 99 -3.58 3.03 12.10
N TRP A 100 -2.55 2.20 11.94
CA TRP A 100 -2.63 0.74 11.73
C TRP A 100 -2.30 -0.09 12.98
N ASP A 101 -2.22 0.52 14.18
CA ASP A 101 -2.08 -0.24 15.42
C ASP A 101 -3.30 -1.17 15.56
N GLN A 102 -3.06 -2.45 15.88
CA GLN A 102 -4.13 -3.45 16.03
C GLN A 102 -5.19 -3.05 17.04
N ARG A 103 -4.82 -2.30 18.08
CA ARG A 103 -5.76 -1.78 19.08
C ARG A 103 -6.66 -0.69 18.51
N VAL A 104 -6.13 0.12 17.59
CA VAL A 104 -6.89 1.15 16.86
C VAL A 104 -7.82 0.48 15.83
N LEU A 105 -7.30 -0.48 15.05
CA LEU A 105 -8.09 -1.21 14.05
C LEU A 105 -9.30 -1.93 14.66
N ARG A 106 -9.14 -2.51 15.85
CA ARG A 106 -10.24 -3.16 16.60
C ARG A 106 -11.35 -2.20 17.06
N ARG A 107 -11.10 -0.89 17.08
CA ARG A 107 -12.10 0.14 17.44
C ARG A 107 -12.83 0.70 16.22
N LEU A 108 -12.42 0.33 15.01
CA LEU A 108 -13.08 0.74 13.79
C LEU A 108 -14.36 -0.08 13.55
N PRO A 109 -15.36 0.47 12.85
CA PRO A 109 -16.44 -0.34 12.30
C PRO A 109 -15.89 -1.50 11.47
N LEU A 110 -16.46 -2.70 11.65
CA LEU A 110 -15.97 -3.93 11.01
C LEU A 110 -15.78 -3.81 9.49
N PRO A 111 -16.70 -3.19 8.71
CA PRO A 111 -16.50 -3.04 7.27
C PRO A 111 -15.27 -2.19 6.94
N LEU A 112 -15.04 -1.11 7.70
CA LEU A 112 -13.88 -0.25 7.50
C LEU A 112 -12.58 -0.96 7.91
N ALA A 113 -12.59 -1.69 9.04
CA ALA A 113 -11.41 -2.46 9.46
C ALA A 113 -11.00 -3.52 8.42
N ALA A 114 -11.98 -4.13 7.74
CA ALA A 114 -11.75 -5.14 6.71
C ALA A 114 -11.08 -4.59 5.44
N GLU A 115 -11.20 -3.28 5.16
CA GLU A 115 -10.50 -2.61 4.06
C GLU A 115 -8.99 -2.47 4.30
N PHE A 116 -8.51 -2.70 5.52
CA PHE A 116 -7.07 -2.67 5.80
C PHE A 116 -6.36 -3.85 5.11
N PRO A 117 -5.40 -3.61 4.20
CA PRO A 117 -4.99 -4.61 3.20
C PRO A 117 -3.88 -5.54 3.69
N ALA A 118 -3.45 -5.46 4.96
CA ALA A 118 -2.21 -6.07 5.39
C ALA A 118 -2.20 -6.63 6.82
N HIS A 119 -1.39 -7.66 7.02
CA HIS A 119 -0.95 -8.16 8.31
C HIS A 119 0.47 -7.67 8.58
N LEU A 120 0.63 -6.72 9.51
CA LEU A 120 1.91 -6.11 9.84
C LEU A 120 2.64 -6.87 10.96
N THR A 121 3.96 -7.02 10.81
CA THR A 121 4.87 -7.56 11.84
C THR A 121 5.77 -6.44 12.40
N TRP A 122 6.83 -6.75 13.15
CA TRP A 122 7.78 -5.72 13.60
C TRP A 122 8.50 -5.03 12.43
N ARG A 123 9.00 -5.80 11.45
CA ARG A 123 9.88 -5.29 10.37
C ARG A 123 9.17 -5.02 9.04
N SER A 124 8.09 -5.73 8.72
CA SER A 124 7.41 -5.64 7.41
C SER A 124 5.91 -5.91 7.56
N GLY A 125 5.24 -6.23 6.47
CA GLY A 125 3.91 -6.82 6.46
C GLY A 125 3.70 -7.73 5.25
N LEU A 126 2.68 -8.57 5.33
CA LEU A 126 2.14 -9.32 4.21
C LEU A 126 0.78 -8.75 3.86
N SER A 127 0.45 -8.67 2.57
CA SER A 127 -0.92 -8.36 2.18
C SER A 127 -1.87 -9.46 2.65
N THR A 128 -3.16 -9.16 2.82
CA THR A 128 -4.18 -10.17 3.15
C THR A 128 -4.21 -11.30 2.10
N ARG A 129 -3.98 -10.94 0.82
CA ARG A 129 -3.90 -11.89 -0.30
C ARG A 129 -2.69 -12.81 -0.19
N ALA A 130 -1.50 -12.24 0.02
CA ALA A 130 -0.27 -13.00 0.18
C ALA A 130 -0.33 -13.89 1.43
N PHE A 131 -0.91 -13.40 2.53
CA PHE A 131 -1.13 -14.21 3.71
C PHE A 131 -2.05 -15.42 3.43
N GLY A 132 -3.09 -15.26 2.61
CA GLY A 132 -3.93 -16.38 2.14
C GLY A 132 -3.13 -17.43 1.35
N VAL A 133 -2.19 -17.00 0.49
CA VAL A 133 -1.29 -17.91 -0.24
C VAL A 133 -0.37 -18.64 0.74
N VAL A 134 0.29 -17.92 1.66
CA VAL A 134 1.15 -18.53 2.70
C VAL A 134 0.40 -19.61 3.47
N ARG A 135 -0.83 -19.31 3.93
CA ARG A 135 -1.67 -20.29 4.65
C ARG A 135 -1.94 -21.53 3.82
N SER A 136 -2.30 -21.35 2.55
CA SER A 136 -2.59 -22.46 1.64
C SER A 136 -1.34 -23.31 1.40
N CYS A 137 -0.18 -22.70 1.16
CA CYS A 137 1.09 -23.39 0.97
C CYS A 137 1.48 -24.21 2.21
N PHE A 138 1.35 -23.64 3.42
CA PHE A 138 1.69 -24.33 4.66
C PHE A 138 0.75 -25.50 4.95
N GLN A 139 -0.54 -25.38 4.61
CA GLN A 139 -1.48 -26.50 4.70
C GLN A 139 -1.08 -27.70 3.80
N HIS A 140 -0.34 -27.46 2.73
CA HIS A 140 0.15 -28.48 1.81
C HIS A 140 1.62 -28.87 2.05
N GLY A 141 2.18 -28.51 3.21
CA GLY A 141 3.53 -28.93 3.62
C GLY A 141 4.69 -28.13 3.02
N MET A 142 4.41 -27.01 2.34
CA MET A 142 5.45 -26.15 1.80
C MET A 142 6.14 -25.34 2.92
N GLY A 143 7.46 -25.23 2.86
CA GLY A 143 8.27 -24.46 3.79
C GLY A 143 8.18 -22.94 3.56
N ALA A 144 8.53 -22.15 4.59
CA ALA A 144 8.52 -20.69 4.50
C ALA A 144 9.50 -20.13 3.44
N GLU A 145 10.63 -20.81 3.23
CA GLU A 145 11.62 -20.47 2.22
C GLU A 145 11.07 -20.68 0.80
N GLU A 146 10.46 -21.83 0.53
CA GLU A 146 9.82 -22.15 -0.75
C GLU A 146 8.70 -21.15 -1.08
N VAL A 147 7.91 -20.73 -0.09
CA VAL A 147 6.89 -19.68 -0.29
C VAL A 147 7.51 -18.31 -0.57
N ALA A 148 8.63 -17.97 0.07
CA ALA A 148 9.35 -16.74 -0.20
C ALA A 148 9.92 -16.74 -1.63
N ASP A 149 10.46 -17.86 -2.09
CA ASP A 149 10.91 -18.04 -3.47
C ASP A 149 9.76 -17.96 -4.46
N LEU A 150 8.60 -18.54 -4.14
CA LEU A 150 7.40 -18.40 -4.95
C LEU A 150 7.02 -16.93 -5.15
N PHE A 151 6.99 -16.12 -4.08
CA PHE A 151 6.73 -14.68 -4.21
C PHE A 151 7.83 -13.97 -4.98
N ARG A 152 9.11 -14.30 -4.74
CA ARG A 152 10.22 -13.73 -5.49
C ARG A 152 10.06 -13.98 -6.99
N MET A 153 9.71 -15.20 -7.39
CA MET A 153 9.49 -15.57 -8.78
C MET A 153 8.32 -14.81 -9.41
N GLN A 154 7.22 -14.61 -8.67
CA GLN A 154 6.11 -13.79 -9.14
C GLN A 154 6.48 -12.31 -9.30
N HIS A 155 7.29 -11.77 -8.37
CA HIS A 155 7.78 -10.38 -8.46
C HIS A 155 8.72 -10.20 -9.65
N LEU A 156 9.63 -11.16 -9.88
CA LEU A 156 10.54 -11.16 -11.04
C LEU A 156 9.75 -11.26 -12.35
N ARG A 157 8.78 -12.17 -12.44
CA ARG A 157 7.91 -12.30 -13.61
C ARG A 157 7.21 -10.98 -13.95
N ARG A 158 6.57 -10.34 -12.97
CA ARG A 158 5.90 -9.04 -13.15
C ARG A 158 6.89 -7.97 -13.60
N TYR A 159 8.07 -7.92 -12.99
CA TYR A 159 9.12 -6.98 -13.38
C TYR A 159 9.55 -7.17 -14.83
N ASP A 160 9.80 -8.41 -15.25
CA ASP A 160 10.25 -8.75 -16.60
C ASP A 160 9.18 -8.42 -17.66
N GLU A 161 7.90 -8.72 -17.37
CA GLU A 161 6.78 -8.35 -18.25
C GLU A 161 6.72 -6.83 -18.49
N ILE A 162 6.80 -6.04 -17.41
CA ILE A 162 6.77 -4.58 -17.47
C ILE A 162 8.03 -4.05 -18.17
N ARG A 163 9.20 -4.62 -17.88
CA ARG A 163 10.47 -4.25 -18.49
C ARG A 163 10.46 -4.51 -19.99
N LEU A 164 9.94 -5.65 -20.43
CA LEU A 164 9.81 -5.97 -21.85
C LEU A 164 8.92 -4.97 -22.57
N GLN A 165 7.80 -4.57 -21.97
CA GLN A 165 6.93 -3.51 -22.54
C GLN A 165 7.69 -2.17 -22.66
N TYR A 166 8.42 -1.78 -21.62
CA TYR A 166 9.25 -0.57 -21.64
C TYR A 166 10.31 -0.59 -22.73
N LEU A 167 11.08 -1.68 -22.84
CA LEU A 167 12.13 -1.81 -23.85
C LEU A 167 11.56 -1.78 -25.26
N ARG A 168 10.44 -2.46 -25.51
CA ARG A 168 9.75 -2.42 -26.82
C ARG A 168 9.32 -1.01 -27.18
N THR A 169 8.77 -0.25 -26.24
CA THR A 169 8.39 1.15 -26.45
C THR A 169 9.61 2.03 -26.74
N LYS A 170 10.72 1.83 -26.02
CA LYS A 170 11.96 2.55 -26.27
C LYS A 170 12.54 2.28 -27.65
N VAL A 171 12.61 1.03 -28.07
CA VAL A 171 13.06 0.66 -29.43
C VAL A 171 12.18 1.32 -30.48
N LYS A 172 10.85 1.28 -30.32
CA LYS A 172 9.92 1.97 -31.23
C LYS A 172 10.19 3.48 -31.31
N GLN A 173 10.45 4.12 -30.18
CA GLN A 173 10.78 5.56 -30.12
C GLN A 173 12.13 5.87 -30.80
N MET A 174 13.12 4.97 -30.69
CA MET A 174 14.42 5.08 -31.37
C MET A 174 14.35 4.85 -32.87
N SER A 175 13.47 3.97 -33.33
CA SER A 175 13.28 3.69 -34.76
C SER A 175 12.49 4.76 -35.51
N LEU A 176 11.94 5.78 -34.82
CA LEU A 176 11.24 6.87 -35.49
C LEU A 176 12.26 7.80 -36.19
N PRO A 177 12.23 7.93 -37.52
CA PRO A 177 13.16 8.79 -38.24
C PRO A 177 12.94 10.26 -37.87
N GLY A 178 14.01 10.95 -37.47
CA GLY A 178 14.04 12.42 -37.37
C GLY A 178 14.17 13.06 -35.99
N LYS A 179 14.58 12.36 -34.92
CA LYS A 179 14.89 13.01 -33.63
C LYS A 179 16.20 12.53 -33.01
N THR A 180 17.18 13.43 -33.03
CA THR A 180 18.42 13.38 -32.23
C THR A 180 18.07 13.54 -30.75
N TYR A 181 18.65 12.66 -29.92
CA TYR A 181 18.48 12.59 -28.47
C TYR A 181 19.30 13.64 -27.73
#